data_AF-G6YAW5-F1
#
_entry.id   AF-G6YAW5-F1
#
_cell.length_a   1.000
_cell.length_b   1.000
_cell.length_c   1.000
_cell.angle_alpha   90.00
_cell.angle_beta   90.00
_cell.angle_gamma   90.00
#
_symmetry.space_group_name_H-M   'P 1'
#
loop_
_entity.id
_entity.type
_entity.pdbx_description
1 polymer ?
#
loop_
_entity_poly.entity_id
_entity_poly.type
_entity_poly.pdbx_seq_one_letter_code
_entity_poly.pdbx_strand_id
1 'polypeptide(L)'
;MQSRQKFVLIASPRTGSQALNRHLNQYDGMVMHGEVFNSGFVGLRHDYHEKMNLPRESVEVRDAEPEQFIARIFDDPAARFVGFHIFPEQTRPAILPVLEDESIKKLWLFRNPVASFVSLLEAEASGVWILHASEPLPAGVYRQKVHFDIDRFNEYLRDLNLFRTKIKSVLFETGQPYFPIHYSDIADPLVGNAIIAYLGGDQRLDHFEIDIVKPPPRPFVERIENYWEFTAYFRAISSEALYAFG
;
A
#
# COMPACT_ATOMS: atom_id res chain seq x y z
N MET A 1 -3.02 -1.73 -31.63
CA MET A 1 -2.58 -1.29 -30.29
C MET A 1 -2.86 -2.42 -29.33
N GLN A 2 -1.87 -2.87 -28.56
CA GLN A 2 -2.14 -3.82 -27.47
C GLN A 2 -3.06 -3.12 -26.46
N SER A 3 -4.06 -3.84 -25.95
CA SER A 3 -4.94 -3.32 -24.90
C SER A 3 -4.14 -3.08 -23.62
N ARG A 4 -4.26 -1.90 -23.03
CA ARG A 4 -3.64 -1.55 -21.75
C ARG A 4 -4.55 -1.95 -20.61
N GLN A 5 -4.01 -2.68 -19.63
CA GLN A 5 -4.77 -2.99 -18.43
C GLN A 5 -4.55 -1.91 -17.36
N LYS A 6 -5.65 -1.30 -16.92
CA LYS A 6 -5.68 -0.36 -15.79
C LYS A 6 -5.90 -1.12 -14.49
N PHE A 7 -5.25 -0.72 -13.40
CA PHE A 7 -5.47 -1.30 -12.08
C PHE A 7 -5.21 -0.32 -10.96
N VAL A 8 -5.66 -0.68 -9.75
CA VAL A 8 -5.34 0.04 -8.52
C VAL A 8 -4.90 -0.92 -7.43
N LEU A 9 -3.95 -0.47 -6.60
CA LEU A 9 -3.57 -1.16 -5.38
C LEU A 9 -4.24 -0.49 -4.18
N ILE A 10 -5.23 -1.18 -3.63
CA ILE A 10 -5.87 -0.82 -2.37
C ILE A 10 -4.98 -1.31 -1.23
N ALA A 11 -4.46 -0.38 -0.46
CA ALA A 11 -3.52 -0.66 0.62
C ALA A 11 -3.71 0.33 1.76
N SER A 12 -2.94 0.17 2.83
CA SER A 12 -2.84 1.13 3.91
C SER A 12 -1.38 1.36 4.28
N PRO A 13 -1.05 2.43 5.02
CA PRO A 13 0.31 2.65 5.47
C PRO A 13 0.91 1.41 6.15
N ARG A 14 2.19 1.18 5.88
CA ARG A 14 2.97 0.06 6.44
C ARG A 14 2.47 -1.34 6.06
N THR A 15 1.70 -1.53 4.99
CA THR A 15 1.33 -2.88 4.52
C THR A 15 2.35 -3.53 3.58
N GLY A 16 3.45 -2.84 3.23
CA GLY A 16 4.44 -3.33 2.27
C GLY A 16 4.17 -2.93 0.81
N SER A 17 3.22 -2.02 0.59
CA SER A 17 2.85 -1.50 -0.74
C SER A 17 4.04 -0.98 -1.55
N GLN A 18 4.99 -0.28 -0.91
CA GLN A 18 6.20 0.21 -1.60
C GLN A 18 7.12 -0.91 -2.10
N ALA A 19 7.26 -2.00 -1.34
CA ALA A 19 8.06 -3.14 -1.77
C ALA A 19 7.36 -3.88 -2.92
N LEU A 20 6.05 -4.14 -2.79
CA LEU A 20 5.26 -4.72 -3.88
C LEU A 20 5.31 -3.86 -5.15
N ASN A 21 5.19 -2.54 -5.02
CA ASN A 21 5.30 -1.59 -6.13
C ASN A 21 6.64 -1.72 -6.86
N ARG A 22 7.75 -1.81 -6.10
CA ARG A 22 9.09 -2.00 -6.68
C ARG A 22 9.23 -3.35 -7.38
N HIS A 23 8.70 -4.42 -6.80
CA HIS A 23 8.71 -5.75 -7.41
C HIS A 23 7.89 -5.80 -8.70
N LEU A 24 6.68 -5.25 -8.70
CA LEU A 24 5.82 -5.25 -9.88
C LEU A 24 6.39 -4.39 -11.01
N ASN A 25 7.04 -3.26 -10.70
CA ASN A 25 7.70 -2.44 -11.72
C ASN A 25 8.91 -3.12 -12.41
N GLN A 26 9.30 -4.33 -12.02
CA GLN A 26 10.32 -5.13 -12.73
C GLN A 26 9.73 -5.87 -13.95
N TYR A 27 8.40 -6.04 -14.03
CA TYR A 27 7.76 -6.64 -15.20
C TYR A 27 7.76 -5.67 -16.39
N ASP A 28 8.06 -6.19 -17.58
CA ASP A 28 8.11 -5.38 -18.79
C ASP A 28 6.75 -4.73 -19.11
N GLY A 29 6.75 -3.43 -19.40
CA GLY A 29 5.55 -2.63 -19.63
C GLY A 29 4.71 -2.33 -18.38
N MET A 30 5.19 -2.64 -17.16
CA MET A 30 4.54 -2.21 -15.92
C MET A 30 4.84 -0.73 -15.62
N VAL A 31 3.79 0.02 -15.32
CA VAL A 31 3.85 1.39 -14.81
C VAL A 31 2.98 1.49 -13.58
N MET A 32 3.54 1.11 -12.43
CA MET A 32 2.87 1.22 -11.15
C MET A 32 3.37 2.45 -10.39
N HIS A 33 2.55 3.49 -10.34
CA HIS A 33 2.78 4.66 -9.51
C HIS A 33 2.51 4.35 -8.03
N GLY A 34 2.99 5.21 -7.14
CA GLY A 34 2.72 5.11 -5.72
C GLY A 34 1.42 5.82 -5.34
N GLU A 35 1.50 6.59 -4.26
CA GLU A 35 0.43 7.40 -3.70
C GLU A 35 0.21 8.70 -4.50
N VAL A 36 -0.42 8.61 -5.66
CA VAL A 36 -0.56 9.76 -6.58
C VAL A 36 -1.39 10.93 -6.00
N PHE A 37 -2.21 10.66 -4.98
CA PHE A 37 -3.00 11.67 -4.26
C PHE A 37 -2.49 11.96 -2.83
N ASN A 38 -1.21 11.73 -2.52
CA ASN A 38 -0.64 12.07 -1.20
C ASN A 38 -0.86 13.57 -0.88
N SER A 39 -1.11 13.94 0.37
CA SER A 39 -1.43 15.33 0.73
C SER A 39 -0.23 16.27 0.61
N GLY A 40 0.99 15.77 0.79
CA GLY A 40 2.22 16.58 0.74
C GLY A 40 2.96 16.54 -0.59
N PHE A 41 2.61 15.62 -1.49
CA PHE A 41 3.28 15.46 -2.78
C PHE A 41 2.45 14.66 -3.80
N VAL A 42 2.85 14.69 -5.07
CA VAL A 42 2.31 13.81 -6.12
C VAL A 42 3.15 12.53 -6.19
N GLY A 43 2.60 11.37 -5.83
CA GLY A 43 3.34 10.10 -5.74
C GLY A 43 3.49 9.33 -7.05
N LEU A 44 3.95 9.96 -8.13
CA LEU A 44 4.25 9.26 -9.38
C LEU A 44 5.51 8.38 -9.26
N ARG A 45 5.63 7.38 -10.16
CA ARG A 45 6.92 6.73 -10.44
C ARG A 45 7.94 7.81 -10.83
N HIS A 46 9.19 7.66 -10.40
CA HIS A 46 10.18 8.74 -10.44
C HIS A 46 10.35 9.37 -11.84
N ASP A 47 10.50 8.55 -12.88
CA ASP A 47 10.65 8.98 -14.28
C ASP A 47 9.39 9.64 -14.87
N TYR A 48 8.23 9.52 -14.21
CA TYR A 48 6.97 10.10 -14.71
C TYR A 48 6.78 11.56 -14.32
N HIS A 49 7.50 12.07 -13.32
CA HIS A 49 7.47 13.49 -13.00
C HIS A 49 7.92 14.34 -14.19
N GLU A 50 9.03 13.94 -14.83
CA GLU A 50 9.53 14.61 -16.03
C GLU A 50 8.64 14.34 -17.26
N LYS A 51 8.26 13.07 -17.51
CA LYS A 51 7.40 12.70 -18.65
C LYS A 51 6.05 13.41 -18.63
N MET A 52 5.48 13.62 -17.45
CA MET A 52 4.20 14.32 -17.28
C MET A 52 4.37 15.84 -17.09
N ASN A 53 5.59 16.37 -17.07
CA ASN A 53 5.85 17.77 -16.72
C ASN A 53 5.10 18.19 -15.44
N LEU A 54 5.15 17.32 -14.42
CA LEU A 54 4.45 17.50 -13.16
C LEU A 54 5.43 17.22 -12.01
N PRO A 55 6.11 18.26 -11.49
CA PRO A 55 6.99 18.15 -10.34
C PRO A 55 6.28 17.51 -9.13
N ARG A 56 7.08 16.93 -8.23
CA ARG A 56 6.58 16.16 -7.09
C ARG A 56 5.80 17.04 -6.11
N GLU A 57 6.18 18.30 -5.99
CA GLU A 57 5.60 19.32 -5.13
C GLU A 57 4.31 19.94 -5.70
N SER A 58 3.93 19.66 -6.95
CA SER A 58 2.80 20.29 -7.63
C SER A 58 1.43 19.71 -7.22
N VAL A 59 1.16 19.71 -5.91
CA VAL A 59 -0.08 19.19 -5.32
C VAL A 59 -1.29 19.99 -5.81
N GLU A 60 -1.18 21.31 -5.87
CA GLU A 60 -2.27 22.22 -6.25
C GLU A 60 -2.67 22.02 -7.72
N VAL A 61 -1.68 21.79 -8.60
CA VAL A 61 -1.92 21.53 -10.02
C VAL A 61 -2.70 20.21 -10.20
N ARG A 62 -2.31 19.17 -9.46
CA ARG A 62 -3.03 17.88 -9.48
C ARG A 62 -4.43 17.99 -8.88
N ASP A 63 -4.58 18.75 -7.79
CA ASP A 63 -5.87 18.89 -7.08
C ASP A 63 -6.85 19.82 -7.81
N ALA A 64 -6.38 20.67 -8.73
CA ALA A 64 -7.25 21.49 -9.57
C ALA A 64 -8.11 20.65 -10.54
N GLU A 65 -7.53 19.59 -11.12
CA GLU A 65 -8.19 18.75 -12.13
C GLU A 65 -7.92 17.24 -11.90
N PRO A 66 -8.40 16.67 -10.78
CA PRO A 66 -8.01 15.33 -10.32
C PRO A 66 -8.46 14.20 -11.26
N GLU A 67 -9.62 14.34 -11.90
CA GLU A 67 -10.14 13.37 -12.87
C GLU A 67 -9.29 13.34 -14.15
N GLN A 68 -8.90 14.51 -14.65
CA GLN A 68 -8.02 14.61 -15.81
C GLN A 68 -6.62 14.08 -15.50
N PHE A 69 -6.12 14.29 -14.29
CA PHE A 69 -4.87 13.71 -13.84
C PHE A 69 -4.91 12.17 -13.84
N ILE A 70 -6.00 11.57 -13.33
CA ILE A 70 -6.19 10.11 -13.38
C ILE A 70 -6.27 9.61 -14.82
N ALA A 71 -7.05 10.28 -15.68
CA ALA A 71 -7.16 9.93 -17.10
C ALA A 71 -5.77 9.95 -17.77
N ARG A 72 -4.98 10.99 -17.51
CA ARG A 72 -3.62 11.13 -18.04
C ARG A 72 -2.67 10.03 -17.59
N ILE A 73 -2.77 9.58 -16.33
CA ILE A 73 -2.04 8.39 -15.87
C ILE A 73 -2.46 7.17 -16.70
N PHE A 74 -3.76 6.92 -16.80
CA PHE A 74 -4.28 5.72 -17.46
C PHE A 74 -4.12 5.71 -18.98
N ASP A 75 -3.88 6.85 -19.62
CA ASP A 75 -3.72 6.97 -21.07
C ASP A 75 -2.29 6.76 -21.56
N ASP A 76 -1.32 6.45 -20.68
CA ASP A 76 0.10 6.32 -21.01
C ASP A 76 0.41 5.30 -22.15
N PRO A 77 0.76 5.75 -23.36
CA PRO A 77 0.98 4.88 -24.53
C PRO A 77 2.12 3.87 -24.36
N ALA A 78 3.04 4.08 -23.42
CA ALA A 78 4.15 3.18 -23.17
C ALA A 78 3.80 2.03 -22.20
N ALA A 79 2.71 2.14 -21.45
CA ALA A 79 2.32 1.16 -20.45
C ALA A 79 1.50 0.01 -21.06
N ARG A 80 1.87 -1.23 -20.74
CA ARG A 80 1.02 -2.43 -20.89
C ARG A 80 0.09 -2.57 -19.68
N PHE A 81 0.62 -2.32 -18.49
CA PHE A 81 -0.11 -2.29 -17.23
C PHE A 81 0.12 -0.95 -16.56
N VAL A 82 -0.94 -0.28 -16.12
CA VAL A 82 -0.83 1.01 -15.44
C VAL A 82 -1.71 1.07 -14.20
N GLY A 83 -1.16 1.56 -13.11
CA GLY A 83 -1.91 1.67 -11.87
C GLY A 83 -1.24 2.52 -10.80
N PHE A 84 -1.97 2.76 -9.73
CA PHE A 84 -1.51 3.56 -8.59
C PHE A 84 -2.11 3.06 -7.27
N HIS A 85 -1.60 3.59 -6.15
CA HIS A 85 -2.06 3.22 -4.81
C HIS A 85 -3.28 4.05 -4.38
N ILE A 86 -4.21 3.40 -3.68
CA ILE A 86 -5.31 4.04 -2.96
C ILE A 86 -5.18 3.70 -1.48
N PHE A 87 -4.96 4.73 -0.66
CA PHE A 87 -4.87 4.63 0.80
C PHE A 87 -6.08 5.28 1.48
N PRO A 88 -6.35 4.97 2.78
CA PRO A 88 -7.47 5.54 3.53
C PRO A 88 -7.58 7.07 3.44
N GLU A 89 -6.47 7.78 3.65
CA GLU A 89 -6.41 9.25 3.64
C GLU A 89 -6.66 9.86 2.25
N GLN A 90 -6.66 9.04 1.20
CA GLN A 90 -6.77 9.46 -0.19
C GLN A 90 -8.16 9.21 -0.79
N THR A 91 -9.15 8.77 -0.01
CA THR A 91 -10.52 8.55 -0.51
C THR A 91 -11.26 9.86 -0.79
N ARG A 92 -10.81 10.57 -1.83
CA ARG A 92 -11.43 11.78 -2.39
C ARG A 92 -12.55 11.39 -3.36
N PRO A 93 -13.47 12.32 -3.68
CA PRO A 93 -14.52 12.08 -4.68
C PRO A 93 -13.98 11.51 -6.01
N ALA A 94 -12.83 12.00 -6.49
CA ALA A 94 -12.22 11.55 -7.74
C ALA A 94 -11.74 10.08 -7.75
N ILE A 95 -11.57 9.45 -6.58
CA ILE A 95 -11.20 8.03 -6.49
C ILE A 95 -12.41 7.11 -6.62
N LEU A 96 -13.61 7.58 -6.28
CA LEU A 96 -14.81 6.75 -6.31
C LEU A 96 -15.11 6.22 -7.73
N PRO A 97 -15.09 7.03 -8.80
CA PRO A 97 -15.25 6.53 -10.17
C PRO A 97 -14.22 5.47 -10.56
N VAL A 98 -12.99 5.56 -10.05
CA VAL A 98 -11.94 4.57 -10.32
C VAL A 98 -12.25 3.22 -9.67
N LEU A 99 -12.83 3.26 -8.46
CA LEU A 99 -13.26 2.04 -7.76
C LEU A 99 -14.51 1.43 -8.43
N GLU A 100 -15.42 2.24 -8.93
CA GLU A 100 -16.66 1.81 -9.60
C GLU A 100 -16.44 1.30 -11.03
N ASP A 101 -15.37 1.72 -11.71
CA ASP A 101 -15.08 1.31 -13.10
C ASP A 101 -14.65 -0.17 -13.20
N GLU A 102 -15.51 -1.01 -13.76
CA GLU A 102 -15.30 -2.45 -13.97
C GLU A 102 -14.10 -2.80 -14.88
N SER A 103 -13.66 -1.87 -15.72
CA SER A 103 -12.48 -2.08 -16.58
C SER A 103 -11.16 -2.02 -15.81
N ILE A 104 -11.18 -1.39 -14.62
CA ILE A 104 -10.00 -1.23 -13.76
C ILE A 104 -9.93 -2.41 -12.81
N LYS A 105 -8.83 -3.17 -12.82
CA LYS A 105 -8.62 -4.32 -11.92
C LYS A 105 -8.27 -3.86 -10.51
N LYS A 106 -8.72 -4.60 -9.49
CA LYS A 106 -8.50 -4.25 -8.08
C LYS A 106 -7.53 -5.24 -7.44
N LEU A 107 -6.41 -4.73 -6.94
CA LEU A 107 -5.49 -5.48 -6.10
C LEU A 107 -5.69 -5.00 -4.66
N TRP A 108 -5.75 -5.91 -3.68
CA TRP A 108 -5.93 -5.54 -2.28
C TRP A 108 -4.85 -6.16 -1.40
N LEU A 109 -3.98 -5.31 -0.86
CA LEU A 109 -2.91 -5.70 0.04
C LEU A 109 -3.31 -5.61 1.52
N PHE A 110 -3.19 -6.75 2.21
CA PHE A 110 -3.53 -6.91 3.61
C PHE A 110 -2.29 -7.15 4.47
N ARG A 111 -2.31 -6.57 5.67
CA ARG A 111 -1.37 -6.86 6.76
C ARG A 111 -2.12 -6.83 8.08
N ASN A 112 -1.68 -7.65 9.03
CA ASN A 112 -2.17 -7.62 10.40
C ASN A 112 -2.05 -6.18 10.96
N PRO A 113 -3.14 -5.55 11.43
CA PRO A 113 -3.16 -4.15 11.83
C PRO A 113 -2.30 -3.87 13.06
N VAL A 114 -2.16 -4.82 13.99
CA VAL A 114 -1.27 -4.69 15.14
C VAL A 114 0.18 -4.61 14.65
N ALA A 115 0.58 -5.52 13.76
CA ALA A 115 1.92 -5.52 13.20
C ALA A 115 2.22 -4.27 12.35
N SER A 116 1.22 -3.77 11.61
CA SER A 116 1.31 -2.50 10.87
C SER A 116 1.46 -1.30 11.80
N PHE A 117 0.66 -1.23 12.87
CA PHE A 117 0.68 -0.13 13.82
C PHE A 117 1.97 -0.08 14.64
N VAL A 118 2.47 -1.21 15.14
CA VAL A 118 3.78 -1.25 15.79
C VAL A 118 4.89 -0.82 14.82
N SER A 119 4.79 -1.21 13.54
CA SER A 119 5.74 -0.77 12.52
C SER A 119 5.62 0.73 12.18
N LEU A 120 4.46 1.35 12.39
CA LEU A 120 4.25 2.79 12.25
C LEU A 120 4.90 3.52 13.41
N LEU A 121 4.64 3.10 14.64
CA LEU A 121 5.26 3.66 15.85
C LEU A 121 6.79 3.60 15.79
N GLU A 122 7.36 2.48 15.35
CA GLU A 122 8.82 2.34 15.18
C GLU A 122 9.37 3.30 14.11
N ALA A 123 8.64 3.50 13.00
CA ALA A 123 9.06 4.41 11.94
C ALA A 123 9.01 5.88 12.41
N GLU A 124 7.98 6.25 13.18
CA GLU A 124 7.85 7.59 13.77
C GLU A 124 8.96 7.86 14.80
N ALA A 125 9.22 6.90 15.69
CA ALA A 125 10.24 7.03 16.73
C ALA A 125 11.66 7.11 16.15
N SER A 126 11.94 6.35 15.09
CA SER A 126 13.27 6.29 14.49
C SER A 126 13.50 7.28 13.35
N GLY A 127 12.43 7.85 12.77
CA GLY A 127 12.47 8.59 11.52
C GLY A 127 12.71 7.73 10.27
N VAL A 128 12.80 6.40 10.41
CA VAL A 128 13.16 5.47 9.34
C VAL A 128 11.91 4.82 8.75
N TRP A 129 11.50 5.28 7.57
CA TRP A 129 10.30 4.80 6.88
C TRP A 129 10.57 3.64 5.93
N ILE A 130 11.74 3.60 5.28
CA ILE A 130 12.14 2.57 4.31
C ILE A 130 13.57 2.14 4.64
N LEU A 131 13.85 0.84 4.56
CA LEU A 131 15.21 0.29 4.67
C LEU A 131 15.64 -0.21 3.29
N HIS A 132 16.71 0.38 2.78
CA HIS A 132 17.33 -0.03 1.51
C HIS A 132 18.36 -1.14 1.75
N ALA A 133 18.48 -2.08 0.81
CA ALA A 133 19.43 -3.19 0.89
C ALA A 133 20.89 -2.72 0.85
N SER A 134 21.13 -1.59 0.19
CA SER A 134 22.43 -0.94 0.05
C SER A 134 22.87 -0.16 1.28
N GLU A 135 21.97 0.09 2.24
CA GLU A 135 22.24 0.93 3.40
C GLU A 135 22.51 0.07 4.66
N PRO A 136 23.54 0.40 5.46
CA PRO A 136 23.73 -0.25 6.74
C PRO A 136 22.54 0.05 7.66
N LEU A 137 22.09 -0.97 8.41
CA LEU A 137 21.02 -0.79 9.39
C LEU A 137 21.40 0.35 10.36
N PRO A 138 20.57 1.38 10.53
CA PRO A 138 20.88 2.51 11.41
C PRO A 138 21.28 2.02 12.79
N ALA A 139 22.40 2.44 13.38
CA ALA A 139 22.84 1.88 14.66
C ALA A 139 21.89 2.28 15.81
N GLY A 140 21.40 1.31 16.60
CA GLY A 140 20.70 1.51 17.88
C GLY A 140 19.28 2.11 17.83
N VAL A 141 19.04 3.12 16.99
CA VAL A 141 17.79 3.91 16.95
C VAL A 141 16.60 3.09 16.42
N TYR A 142 16.80 2.29 15.36
CA TYR A 142 15.72 1.44 14.81
C TYR A 142 15.27 0.29 15.72
N ARG A 143 16.04 0.00 16.78
CA ARG A 143 15.74 -1.10 17.71
C ARG A 143 15.10 -0.66 19.01
N GLN A 144 14.91 0.65 19.21
CA GLN A 144 14.24 1.17 20.39
C GLN A 144 12.84 0.56 20.52
N LYS A 145 12.45 0.31 21.76
CA LYS A 145 11.07 -0.06 22.05
C LYS A 145 10.19 1.16 21.85
N VAL A 146 8.93 0.92 21.53
CA VAL A 146 7.92 1.97 21.36
C VAL A 146 6.80 1.79 22.38
N HIS A 147 6.26 2.90 22.85
CA HIS A 147 5.07 2.90 23.67
C HIS A 147 3.84 2.60 22.79
N PHE A 148 3.05 1.60 23.17
CA PHE A 148 1.81 1.23 22.47
C PHE A 148 0.63 1.92 23.15
N ASP A 149 0.20 3.04 22.60
CA ASP A 149 -1.02 3.73 23.02
C ASP A 149 -2.26 3.00 22.47
N ILE A 150 -3.08 2.49 23.38
CA ILE A 150 -4.29 1.71 23.07
C ILE A 150 -5.36 2.58 22.39
N ASP A 151 -5.56 3.81 22.84
CA ASP A 151 -6.59 4.71 22.31
C ASP A 151 -6.22 5.13 20.89
N ARG A 152 -4.96 5.49 20.67
CA ARG A 152 -4.43 5.77 19.33
C ARG A 152 -4.55 4.55 18.41
N PHE A 153 -4.33 3.34 18.93
CA PHE A 153 -4.51 2.12 18.15
C PHE A 153 -5.98 1.88 17.77
N ASN A 154 -6.92 2.14 18.69
CA ASN A 154 -8.35 2.03 18.43
C ASN A 154 -8.82 3.04 17.37
N GLU A 155 -8.29 4.27 17.38
CA GLU A 155 -8.50 5.25 16.32
C GLU A 155 -7.99 4.75 14.97
N TYR A 156 -6.73 4.33 14.91
CA TYR A 156 -6.14 3.73 13.70
C TYR A 156 -6.97 2.57 13.15
N LEU A 157 -7.45 1.68 14.02
CA LEU A 157 -8.26 0.53 13.63
C LEU A 157 -9.63 0.95 13.09
N ARG A 158 -10.28 1.92 13.72
CA ARG A 158 -11.57 2.46 13.27
C ARG A 158 -11.44 3.03 11.85
N ASP A 159 -10.44 3.87 11.60
CA ASP A 159 -10.22 4.48 10.29
C ASP A 159 -9.93 3.44 9.22
N LEU A 160 -9.09 2.44 9.54
CA LEU A 160 -8.79 1.34 8.65
C LEU A 160 -10.04 0.52 8.30
N ASN A 161 -10.91 0.26 9.27
CA ASN A 161 -12.14 -0.51 9.07
C ASN A 161 -13.22 0.27 8.33
N LEU A 162 -13.34 1.58 8.55
CA LEU A 162 -14.20 2.45 7.76
C LEU A 162 -13.78 2.44 6.29
N PHE A 163 -12.47 2.56 6.02
CA PHE A 163 -11.93 2.45 4.68
C PHE A 163 -12.23 1.08 4.05
N ARG A 164 -11.92 -0.02 4.75
CA ARG A 164 -12.16 -1.38 4.27
C ARG A 164 -13.64 -1.64 3.98
N THR A 165 -14.53 -1.17 4.86
CA THR A 165 -15.99 -1.30 4.68
C THR A 165 -16.44 -0.54 3.45
N LYS A 166 -15.99 0.72 3.27
CA LYS A 166 -16.32 1.52 2.08
C LYS A 166 -15.90 0.82 0.79
N ILE A 167 -14.67 0.31 0.72
CA ILE A 167 -14.19 -0.43 -0.45
C ILE A 167 -15.04 -1.68 -0.69
N LYS A 168 -15.30 -2.49 0.37
CA LYS A 168 -16.13 -3.69 0.25
C LYS A 168 -17.53 -3.38 -0.25
N SER A 169 -18.16 -2.32 0.25
CA SER A 169 -19.48 -1.88 -0.19
C SER A 169 -19.48 -1.56 -1.69
N VAL A 170 -18.54 -0.73 -2.16
CA VAL A 170 -18.44 -0.39 -3.59
C VAL A 170 -18.24 -1.62 -4.45
N LEU A 171 -17.30 -2.51 -4.09
CA LEU A 171 -17.03 -3.72 -4.87
C LEU A 171 -18.20 -4.72 -4.84
N PHE A 172 -18.92 -4.80 -3.72
CA PHE A 172 -20.10 -5.64 -3.60
C PHE A 172 -21.27 -5.11 -4.45
N GLU A 173 -21.56 -3.81 -4.35
CA GLU A 173 -22.64 -3.16 -5.11
C GLU A 173 -22.41 -3.24 -6.62
N THR A 174 -21.15 -3.16 -7.05
CA THR A 174 -20.75 -3.24 -8.48
C THR A 174 -20.44 -4.67 -8.94
N GLY A 175 -20.50 -5.68 -8.06
CA GLY A 175 -20.20 -7.07 -8.40
C GLY A 175 -18.75 -7.33 -8.86
N GLN A 176 -17.82 -6.46 -8.48
CA GLN A 176 -16.44 -6.48 -8.97
C GLN A 176 -15.53 -7.39 -8.15
N PRO A 177 -14.71 -8.26 -8.79
CA PRO A 177 -13.72 -9.05 -8.08
C PRO A 177 -12.48 -8.21 -7.71
N TYR A 178 -11.76 -8.63 -6.68
CA TYR A 178 -10.43 -8.13 -6.36
C TYR A 178 -9.45 -9.29 -6.13
N PHE A 179 -8.16 -9.05 -6.35
CA PHE A 179 -7.09 -10.00 -6.07
C PHE A 179 -6.51 -9.72 -4.67
N PRO A 180 -6.67 -10.63 -3.69
CA PRO A 180 -6.11 -10.47 -2.35
C PRO A 180 -4.61 -10.76 -2.33
N ILE A 181 -3.85 -9.94 -1.58
CA ILE A 181 -2.40 -10.08 -1.41
C ILE A 181 -2.10 -9.97 0.08
N HIS A 182 -1.37 -10.93 0.64
CA HIS A 182 -0.89 -10.83 2.02
C HIS A 182 0.53 -10.28 2.05
N TYR A 183 0.82 -9.45 3.05
CA TYR A 183 2.14 -8.89 3.29
C TYR A 183 3.26 -9.96 3.40
N SER A 184 2.95 -11.16 3.87
CA SER A 184 3.92 -12.26 3.95
C SER A 184 4.44 -12.70 2.59
N ASP A 185 3.66 -12.47 1.53
CA ASP A 185 3.88 -13.11 0.23
C ASP A 185 4.35 -12.10 -0.83
N ILE A 186 4.50 -10.83 -0.49
CA ILE A 186 4.86 -9.76 -1.45
C ILE A 186 6.24 -9.95 -2.09
N ALA A 187 7.13 -10.71 -1.43
CA ALA A 187 8.46 -11.01 -1.94
C ALA A 187 8.50 -12.31 -2.76
N ASP A 188 7.39 -13.05 -2.86
CA ASP A 188 7.30 -14.28 -3.63
C ASP A 188 7.03 -13.95 -5.12
N PRO A 189 7.93 -14.32 -6.04
CA PRO A 189 7.72 -14.14 -7.48
C PRO A 189 6.45 -14.83 -7.99
N LEU A 190 6.01 -15.94 -7.36
CA LEU A 190 4.75 -16.60 -7.72
C LEU A 190 3.55 -15.69 -7.52
N VAL A 191 3.54 -14.87 -6.46
CA VAL A 191 2.47 -13.88 -6.23
C VAL A 191 2.52 -12.78 -7.27
N GLY A 192 3.71 -12.28 -7.61
CA GLY A 192 3.86 -11.33 -8.72
C GLY A 192 3.34 -11.87 -10.04
N ASN A 193 3.73 -13.10 -10.39
CA ASN A 193 3.29 -13.78 -11.60
C ASN A 193 1.76 -13.98 -11.60
N ALA A 194 1.15 -14.29 -10.46
CA ALA A 194 -0.30 -14.40 -10.32
C ALA A 194 -1.01 -13.05 -10.48
N ILE A 195 -0.43 -11.96 -9.97
CA ILE A 195 -0.94 -10.60 -10.19
C ILE A 195 -0.89 -10.26 -11.68
N ILE A 196 0.21 -10.55 -12.37
CA ILE A 196 0.33 -10.32 -13.82
C ILE A 196 -0.72 -11.12 -14.59
N ALA A 197 -0.95 -12.39 -14.23
CA ALA A 197 -2.00 -13.20 -14.82
C ALA A 197 -3.40 -12.62 -14.59
N TYR A 198 -3.68 -12.13 -13.39
CA TYR A 198 -4.94 -11.45 -13.07
C TYR A 198 -5.14 -10.15 -13.85
N LEU A 199 -4.04 -9.45 -14.16
CA LEU A 199 -4.02 -8.27 -15.03
C LEU A 199 -4.07 -8.62 -16.54
N GLY A 200 -4.18 -9.91 -16.91
CA GLY A 200 -4.25 -10.35 -18.30
C GLY A 200 -2.88 -10.47 -19.01
N GLY A 201 -1.79 -10.49 -18.24
CA GLY A 201 -0.45 -10.76 -18.72
C GLY A 201 -0.05 -12.24 -18.63
N ASP A 202 1.07 -12.56 -19.25
CA ASP A 202 1.66 -13.91 -19.34
C ASP A 202 3.15 -13.94 -18.95
N GLN A 203 3.71 -12.77 -18.63
CA GLN A 203 5.10 -12.62 -18.23
C GLN A 203 5.36 -13.33 -16.90
N ARG A 204 6.59 -13.85 -16.76
CA ARG A 204 7.03 -14.51 -15.54
C ARG A 204 8.40 -14.03 -15.12
N LEU A 205 8.57 -13.85 -13.81
CA LEU A 205 9.86 -13.66 -13.17
C LEU A 205 10.12 -14.83 -12.21
N ASP A 206 11.36 -15.31 -12.17
CA ASP A 206 11.80 -16.37 -11.26
C ASP A 206 12.30 -15.82 -9.92
N HIS A 207 12.67 -14.54 -9.88
CA HIS A 207 13.10 -13.81 -8.70
C HIS A 207 12.82 -12.32 -8.87
N PHE A 208 12.75 -11.58 -7.76
CA PHE A 208 12.77 -10.12 -7.77
C PHE A 208 14.15 -9.63 -7.37
N GLU A 209 14.62 -8.55 -7.99
CA GLU A 209 15.71 -7.76 -7.44
C GLU A 209 15.21 -7.08 -6.15
N ILE A 210 15.87 -7.39 -5.03
CA ILE A 210 15.48 -6.88 -3.71
C ILE A 210 16.33 -5.66 -3.36
N ASP A 211 15.71 -4.50 -3.41
CA ASP A 211 16.33 -3.23 -2.97
C ASP A 211 15.68 -2.69 -1.69
N ILE A 212 14.46 -3.12 -1.34
CA ILE A 212 13.84 -2.80 -0.04
C ILE A 212 13.92 -4.04 0.84
N VAL A 213 14.56 -3.91 2.00
CA VAL A 213 14.74 -5.03 2.92
C VAL A 213 13.73 -4.94 4.06
N LYS A 214 13.04 -6.05 4.29
CA LYS A 214 12.24 -6.23 5.50
C LYS A 214 13.21 -6.47 6.67
N PRO A 215 13.20 -5.63 7.73
CA PRO A 215 14.01 -5.91 8.89
C PRO A 215 13.57 -7.26 9.51
N PRO A 216 14.51 -8.02 10.09
CA PRO A 216 14.22 -9.33 10.66
C PRO A 216 13.09 -9.23 11.69
N PRO A 217 12.16 -10.21 11.72
CA PRO A 217 11.05 -10.17 12.65
C PRO A 217 11.58 -10.19 14.09
N ARG A 218 11.05 -9.28 14.92
CA ARG A 218 11.28 -9.26 16.37
C ARG A 218 9.96 -9.53 17.10
N PRO A 219 9.98 -10.27 18.22
CA PRO A 219 8.78 -10.50 19.01
C PRO A 219 8.29 -9.18 19.65
N PHE A 220 6.99 -9.05 19.89
CA PHE A 220 6.42 -7.81 20.45
C PHE A 220 6.98 -7.43 21.83
N VAL A 221 7.37 -8.40 22.66
CA VAL A 221 8.00 -8.15 23.97
C VAL A 221 9.33 -7.37 23.87
N GLU A 222 10.03 -7.50 22.74
CA GLU A 222 11.27 -6.78 22.45
C GLU A 222 11.03 -5.43 21.76
N ARG A 223 9.80 -5.18 21.29
CA ARG A 223 9.44 -3.99 20.49
C ARG A 223 8.57 -3.00 21.27
N ILE A 224 7.80 -3.47 22.25
CA ILE A 224 6.80 -2.67 22.97
C ILE A 224 7.26 -2.44 24.42
N GLU A 225 7.27 -1.18 24.85
CA GLU A 225 7.67 -0.79 26.21
C GLU A 225 6.67 -1.25 27.27
N ASN A 226 5.39 -0.91 27.09
CA ASN A 226 4.27 -1.27 27.94
C ASN A 226 3.66 -2.64 27.53
N TYR A 227 4.51 -3.64 27.27
CA TYR A 227 4.09 -4.94 26.74
C TYR A 227 2.99 -5.63 27.57
N TRP A 228 3.03 -5.51 28.90
CA TRP A 228 2.02 -6.13 29.77
C TRP A 228 0.64 -5.51 29.59
N GLU A 229 0.56 -4.18 29.50
CA GLU A 229 -0.68 -3.45 29.22
C GLU A 229 -1.24 -3.81 27.85
N PHE A 230 -0.38 -3.81 26.83
CA PHE A 230 -0.69 -4.29 25.48
C PHE A 230 -1.31 -5.70 25.52
N THR A 231 -0.66 -6.67 26.18
CA THR A 231 -1.21 -8.04 26.26
C THR A 231 -2.50 -8.14 27.05
N ALA A 232 -2.66 -7.33 28.10
CA ALA A 232 -3.88 -7.31 28.90
C ALA A 232 -5.08 -6.82 28.07
N TYR A 233 -4.89 -5.77 27.28
CA TYR A 233 -5.90 -5.27 26.34
C TYR A 233 -6.32 -6.35 25.34
N PHE A 234 -5.37 -7.00 24.64
CA PHE A 234 -5.70 -8.02 23.63
C PHE A 234 -6.29 -9.33 24.22
N ARG A 235 -6.12 -9.57 25.53
CA ARG A 235 -6.80 -10.67 26.24
C ARG A 235 -8.21 -10.31 26.68
N ALA A 236 -8.48 -9.02 26.90
CA ALA A 236 -9.77 -8.53 27.41
C ALA A 236 -10.78 -8.22 26.30
N ILE A 237 -10.32 -8.00 25.07
CA ILE A 237 -11.20 -7.79 23.91
C ILE A 237 -12.00 -9.07 23.58
N SER A 238 -13.26 -8.87 23.17
CA SER A 238 -14.13 -9.98 22.78
C SER A 238 -13.70 -10.62 21.45
N SER A 239 -14.16 -11.84 21.20
CA SER A 239 -14.01 -12.50 19.90
C SER A 239 -14.61 -11.69 18.74
N GLU A 240 -15.63 -10.87 19.03
CA GLU A 240 -16.24 -9.96 18.06
C GLU A 240 -15.33 -8.76 17.73
N ALA A 241 -14.68 -8.19 18.75
CA ALA A 241 -13.64 -7.19 18.56
C ALA A 241 -12.40 -7.78 17.85
N LEU A 242 -12.16 -9.09 17.95
CA LEU A 242 -11.08 -9.75 17.20
C LEU A 242 -11.32 -9.73 15.68
N TYR A 243 -12.57 -9.84 15.22
CA TYR A 243 -12.89 -9.72 13.78
C TYR A 243 -12.65 -8.31 13.22
N ALA A 244 -12.64 -7.28 14.08
CA ALA A 244 -12.29 -5.93 13.67
C ALA A 244 -10.81 -5.81 13.25
N PHE A 245 -9.95 -6.78 13.58
CA PHE A 245 -8.56 -6.77 13.11
C PHE A 245 -8.38 -7.30 11.68
N GLY A 246 -9.44 -7.82 11.05
CA GLY A 246 -9.38 -8.49 9.76
C GLY A 246 -8.69 -9.84 9.87
#